data_AF-A0A841CF01-F1
#
_entry.id   AF-A0A841CF01-F1
#
_cell.length_a   1.000
_cell.length_b   1.000
_cell.length_c   1.000
_cell.angle_alpha   90.00
_cell.angle_beta   90.00
_cell.angle_gamma   90.00
#
_symmetry.space_group_name_H-M   'P 1'
#
loop_
_entity.id
_entity.type
_entity.pdbx_description
1 polymer ?
#
loop_
_entity_poly.entity_id
_entity_poly.type
_entity_poly.pdbx_seq_one_letter_code
_entity_poly.pdbx_strand_id
1 'polypeptide(L)'
;MVALEAWFDGDTDEPAIINTAAELDTVLDTVAGWGGRHVVELLLADDPGHAIFDVAIDGEQERGALYYSARNRETWFSKGTDTAAGTPIYFYMSSPTEYPVDGELPLDVVRRAAHEYMTSGGARPTGIEWQPR
;
A
#
# COMPACT_ATOMS: atom_id res chain seq x y z
N MET A 1 2.66 -11.34 -13.39
CA MET A 1 1.47 -10.71 -12.78
C MET A 1 0.68 -11.80 -12.13
N VAL A 2 0.32 -11.61 -10.86
CA VAL A 2 -0.48 -12.54 -10.03
C VAL A 2 -1.78 -11.85 -9.60
N ALA A 3 -2.76 -12.64 -9.20
CA ALA A 3 -4.00 -12.10 -8.65
C ALA A 3 -3.76 -11.60 -7.21
N LEU A 4 -4.40 -10.49 -6.85
CA LEU A 4 -4.32 -9.91 -5.51
C LEU A 4 -5.70 -9.85 -4.86
N GLU A 5 -5.73 -10.01 -3.55
CA GLU A 5 -6.81 -9.53 -2.70
C GLU A 5 -6.49 -8.09 -2.28
N ALA A 6 -7.47 -7.20 -2.40
CA ALA A 6 -7.39 -5.84 -1.88
C ALA A 6 -8.42 -5.63 -0.76
N TRP A 7 -7.91 -5.33 0.43
CA TRP A 7 -8.69 -5.02 1.63
C TRP A 7 -8.58 -3.53 1.93
N PHE A 8 -9.70 -2.81 1.90
CA PHE A 8 -9.72 -1.35 2.04
C PHE A 8 -11.08 -0.79 2.51
N ASP A 9 -12.17 -1.51 2.25
CA ASP A 9 -13.51 -1.16 2.69
C ASP A 9 -13.89 -1.96 3.95
N GLY A 10 -14.09 -1.26 5.07
CA GLY A 10 -14.45 -1.87 6.35
C GLY A 10 -15.92 -2.23 6.48
N ASP A 11 -16.77 -1.86 5.51
CA ASP A 11 -18.18 -2.21 5.46
C ASP A 11 -18.44 -3.57 4.78
N THR A 12 -17.40 -4.21 4.25
CA THR A 12 -17.43 -5.54 3.61
C THR A 12 -16.51 -6.53 4.31
N ASP A 13 -16.93 -7.79 4.37
CA ASP A 13 -16.13 -8.92 4.86
C ASP A 13 -15.39 -9.65 3.71
N GLU A 14 -15.51 -9.17 2.47
CA GLU A 14 -14.89 -9.74 1.27
C GLU A 14 -13.89 -8.75 0.63
N PRO A 15 -12.71 -9.22 0.18
CA PRO A 15 -11.76 -8.38 -0.55
C PRO A 15 -12.21 -8.15 -1.99
N ALA A 16 -11.73 -7.07 -2.60
CA ALA A 16 -11.77 -6.96 -4.05
C ALA A 16 -10.70 -7.86 -4.67
N ILE A 17 -11.09 -8.75 -5.59
CA ILE A 17 -10.14 -9.59 -6.33
C ILE A 17 -9.65 -8.85 -7.57
N ILE A 18 -8.33 -8.65 -7.64
CA ILE A 18 -7.63 -7.96 -8.72
C ILE A 18 -6.89 -8.98 -9.56
N ASN A 19 -7.22 -9.08 -10.85
CA ASN A 19 -6.56 -9.98 -11.81
C ASN A 19 -5.68 -9.22 -12.81
N THR A 20 -5.91 -7.91 -12.96
CA THR A 20 -5.23 -7.07 -13.96
C THR A 20 -4.71 -5.77 -13.38
N ALA A 21 -3.72 -5.18 -14.04
CA ALA A 21 -3.22 -3.84 -13.72
C ALA A 21 -4.32 -2.77 -13.74
N ALA A 22 -5.28 -2.86 -14.68
CA ALA A 22 -6.37 -1.89 -14.77
C ALA A 22 -7.35 -1.99 -13.59
N GLU A 23 -7.58 -3.20 -13.08
CA GLU A 23 -8.37 -3.40 -11.85
C GLU A 23 -7.64 -2.86 -10.63
N LEU A 24 -6.31 -3.02 -10.56
CA LEU A 24 -5.49 -2.42 -9.51
C LEU A 24 -5.61 -0.90 -9.54
N ASP A 25 -5.45 -0.29 -10.72
CA ASP A 25 -5.62 1.16 -10.89
C ASP A 25 -7.03 1.61 -10.45
N THR A 26 -8.07 0.85 -10.80
CA THR A 26 -9.46 1.16 -10.41
C THR A 26 -9.63 1.16 -8.89
N VAL A 27 -9.04 0.20 -8.17
CA VAL A 27 -9.08 0.15 -6.71
C VAL A 27 -8.34 1.35 -6.11
N LEU A 28 -7.11 1.61 -6.57
CA LEU A 28 -6.29 2.72 -6.06
C LEU A 28 -6.93 4.09 -6.34
N ASP A 29 -7.57 4.26 -7.50
CA ASP A 29 -8.33 5.46 -7.87
C ASP A 29 -9.58 5.64 -7.02
N THR A 30 -10.28 4.54 -6.73
CA THR A 30 -11.46 4.58 -5.86
C THR A 30 -11.08 5.10 -4.48
N VAL A 31 -10.03 4.53 -3.87
CA VAL A 31 -9.58 4.93 -2.53
C VAL A 31 -8.98 6.34 -2.52
N ALA A 32 -8.22 6.73 -3.55
CA ALA A 32 -7.73 8.09 -3.69
C ALA A 32 -8.89 9.12 -3.79
N GLY A 33 -10.05 8.71 -4.31
CA GLY A 33 -11.24 9.55 -4.44
C GLY A 33 -12.08 9.69 -3.17
N TRP A 34 -11.82 8.92 -2.11
CA TRP A 34 -12.60 8.99 -0.86
C TRP A 34 -12.35 10.27 -0.04
N GLY A 35 -11.24 10.96 -0.31
CA GLY A 35 -10.73 12.04 0.54
C GLY A 35 -10.08 11.48 1.81
N GLY A 36 -9.28 12.30 2.51
CA GLY A 36 -8.55 11.82 3.68
C GLY A 36 -7.46 10.79 3.35
N ARG A 37 -7.10 9.97 4.35
CA ARG A 37 -5.91 9.10 4.35
C ARG A 37 -6.28 7.66 4.62
N HIS A 38 -6.14 6.81 3.62
CA HIS A 38 -6.62 5.42 3.66
C HIS A 38 -5.50 4.43 3.34
N VAL A 39 -5.68 3.19 3.78
CA VAL A 39 -4.77 2.07 3.45
C VAL A 39 -5.52 1.03 2.63
N VAL A 40 -4.89 0.60 1.54
CA VAL A 40 -5.25 -0.62 0.80
C VAL A 40 -4.24 -1.69 1.15
N GLU A 41 -4.65 -2.76 1.82
CA GLU A 41 -3.80 -3.93 2.06
C GLU A 41 -3.92 -4.89 0.86
N LEU A 42 -2.77 -5.21 0.26
CA LEU A 42 -2.66 -6.10 -0.90
C LEU A 42 -1.99 -7.42 -0.52
N LEU A 43 -2.70 -8.51 -0.71
CA LEU A 43 -2.24 -9.88 -0.47
C LEU A 43 -2.26 -10.68 -1.77
N LEU A 44 -1.41 -11.70 -1.90
CA LEU A 44 -1.55 -12.64 -3.03
C LEU A 44 -2.81 -13.48 -2.84
N ALA A 45 -3.68 -13.54 -3.84
CA ALA A 45 -4.96 -14.25 -3.71
C ALA A 45 -4.81 -15.77 -3.53
N ASP A 46 -3.72 -16.36 -4.02
CA ASP A 46 -3.42 -17.79 -3.93
C ASP A 46 -2.51 -18.15 -2.74
N ASP A 47 -1.79 -17.17 -2.17
CA ASP A 47 -0.97 -17.33 -0.96
C ASP A 47 -0.99 -16.04 -0.11
N PRO A 48 -2.12 -15.72 0.59
CA PRO A 48 -2.20 -14.48 1.38
C PRO A 48 -1.16 -14.39 2.50
N GLY A 49 -0.57 -15.52 2.91
CA GLY A 49 0.50 -15.59 3.89
C GLY A 49 1.91 -15.32 3.33
N HIS A 50 2.03 -15.03 2.03
CA HIS A 50 3.30 -14.74 1.37
C HIS A 50 3.94 -13.45 1.90
N ALA A 51 3.17 -12.37 1.91
CA ALA A 51 3.55 -11.06 2.39
C ALA A 51 2.31 -10.21 2.64
N ILE A 52 2.44 -9.23 3.52
CA ILE A 52 1.47 -8.12 3.63
C ILE A 52 2.10 -6.92 2.94
N PHE A 53 1.34 -6.28 2.05
CA PHE A 53 1.78 -5.07 1.37
C PHE A 53 0.70 -3.98 1.48
N ASP A 54 0.92 -3.04 2.38
CA ASP A 54 0.00 -1.92 2.59
C ASP A 54 0.38 -0.75 1.69
N VAL A 55 -0.64 -0.20 1.06
CA VAL A 55 -0.57 0.99 0.20
C VAL A 55 -1.38 2.09 0.86
N ALA A 56 -0.69 2.97 1.60
CA ALA A 56 -1.28 4.16 2.18
C ALA A 56 -1.42 5.26 1.11
N ILE A 57 -2.59 5.89 1.03
CA ILE A 57 -3.00 6.83 -0.03
C ILE A 57 -3.63 8.08 0.60
N ASP A 58 -3.08 9.24 0.26
CA ASP A 58 -3.66 10.58 0.46
C ASP A 58 -3.87 11.19 -0.93
N GLY A 59 -5.09 11.02 -1.46
CA GLY A 59 -5.42 11.48 -2.81
C GLY A 59 -5.44 13.01 -2.95
N GLU A 60 -5.73 13.73 -1.86
CA GLU A 60 -5.80 15.20 -1.88
C GLU A 60 -4.42 15.85 -1.90
N GLN A 61 -3.44 15.23 -1.23
CA GLN A 61 -2.06 15.74 -1.19
C GLN A 61 -1.14 15.08 -2.23
N GLU A 62 -1.65 14.14 -3.03
CA GLU A 62 -0.88 13.33 -3.99
C GLU A 62 0.34 12.66 -3.33
N ARG A 63 0.15 12.16 -2.10
CA ARG A 63 1.16 11.47 -1.29
C ARG A 63 0.64 10.11 -0.85
N GLY A 64 1.55 9.27 -0.40
CA GLY A 64 1.23 7.99 0.20
C GLY A 64 2.45 7.37 0.86
N ALA A 65 2.27 6.23 1.49
CA ALA A 65 3.36 5.48 2.10
C ALA A 65 3.17 3.98 1.84
N LEU A 66 4.22 3.20 2.05
CA LEU A 66 4.18 1.77 1.83
C LEU A 66 4.68 1.06 3.08
N TYR A 67 4.05 -0.06 3.38
CA TYR A 67 4.54 -1.02 4.34
C TYR A 67 4.60 -2.40 3.70
N TYR A 68 5.67 -3.13 3.98
CA TYR A 68 5.85 -4.49 3.51
C TYR A 68 6.27 -5.38 4.67
N SER A 69 5.55 -6.48 4.88
CA SER A 69 5.88 -7.53 5.84
C SER A 69 6.15 -8.82 5.08
N ALA A 70 7.40 -9.25 5.06
CA ALA A 70 7.77 -10.54 4.47
C ALA A 70 7.23 -11.71 5.30
N ARG A 71 7.15 -12.88 4.66
CA ARG A 71 6.86 -14.16 5.33
C ARG A 71 7.73 -14.46 6.56
N ASN A 72 9.00 -14.03 6.53
CA ASN A 72 9.94 -14.21 7.65
C ASN A 72 9.73 -13.19 8.78
N ARG A 73 8.70 -12.35 8.71
CA ARG A 73 8.35 -11.26 9.65
C ARG A 73 9.33 -10.10 9.68
N GLU A 74 10.27 -10.03 8.74
CA GLU A 74 10.97 -8.78 8.50
C GLU A 74 9.98 -7.77 7.92
N THR A 75 10.05 -6.55 8.42
CA THR A 75 9.08 -5.49 8.11
C THR A 75 9.81 -4.22 7.73
N TRP A 76 9.25 -3.51 6.75
CA TRP A 76 9.84 -2.29 6.23
C TRP A 76 8.77 -1.26 5.92
N PHE A 77 9.14 0.00 6.10
CA PHE A 77 8.41 1.14 5.57
C PHE A 77 9.15 1.71 4.36
N SER A 78 8.40 2.33 3.46
CA SER A 78 9.00 3.21 2.45
C SER A 78 9.85 4.29 3.12
N LYS A 79 10.83 4.77 2.37
CA LYS A 79 11.64 5.92 2.73
C LYS A 79 11.61 6.94 1.59
N GLY A 80 11.01 8.09 1.87
CA GLY A 80 10.99 9.26 1.01
C GLY A 80 12.19 10.17 1.24
N THR A 81 12.27 11.20 0.41
CA THR A 81 13.29 12.26 0.51
C THR A 81 12.84 13.42 1.40
N ASP A 82 11.53 13.58 1.57
CA ASP A 82 10.92 14.66 2.34
C ASP A 82 10.60 14.17 3.75
N THR A 83 10.76 15.04 4.74
CA THR A 83 10.33 14.77 6.11
C THR A 83 9.05 15.56 6.41
N ALA A 84 8.00 14.86 6.77
CA ALA A 84 6.76 15.45 7.25
C ALA A 84 6.97 16.20 8.58
N ALA A 85 6.15 17.22 8.83
CA ALA A 85 6.21 18.00 10.06
C ALA A 85 5.87 17.20 11.33
N GLY A 86 5.24 16.03 11.17
CA GLY A 86 4.89 15.09 12.23
C GLY A 86 4.61 13.69 11.65
N THR A 87 4.42 12.70 12.52
CA THR A 87 4.15 11.30 12.13
C THR A 87 2.88 11.20 11.27
N PRO A 88 2.97 10.80 10.00
CA PRO A 88 1.80 10.58 9.17
C PRO A 88 0.94 9.44 9.72
N ILE A 89 -0.37 9.66 9.80
CA ILE A 89 -1.37 8.65 10.19
C ILE A 89 -2.30 8.42 9.01
N TYR A 90 -2.44 7.15 8.62
CA TYR A 90 -3.39 6.66 7.62
C TYR A 90 -4.34 5.66 8.28
N PHE A 91 -5.51 5.44 7.70
CA PHE A 91 -6.53 4.58 8.31
C PHE A 91 -6.76 3.32 7.48
N TYR A 92 -6.47 2.17 8.08
CA TYR A 92 -6.87 0.86 7.57
C TYR A 92 -8.20 0.48 8.22
N MET A 93 -9.30 0.51 7.46
CA MET A 93 -10.64 0.20 7.97
C MET A 93 -10.97 0.88 9.31
N SER A 94 -10.76 2.21 9.37
CA SER A 94 -10.90 3.05 10.58
C SER A 94 -9.85 2.85 11.69
N SER A 95 -8.95 1.87 11.57
CA SER A 95 -7.82 1.69 12.49
C SER A 95 -6.66 2.61 12.10
N PRO A 96 -6.18 3.50 13.00
CA PRO A 96 -5.05 4.37 12.70
C PRO A 96 -3.75 3.55 12.56
N THR A 97 -2.99 3.86 11.53
CA THR A 97 -1.69 3.27 11.21
C THR A 97 -0.67 4.40 11.06
N GLU A 98 0.34 4.36 11.93
CA GLU A 98 1.44 5.34 11.91
C GLU A 98 2.53 4.92 10.93
N TYR A 99 3.03 5.89 10.19
CA TYR A 99 4.19 5.75 9.31
C TYR A 99 5.33 6.67 9.79
N PRO A 100 6.60 6.34 9.50
CA PRO A 100 7.73 7.22 9.80
C PRO A 100 7.55 8.62 9.18
N VAL A 101 8.15 9.64 9.81
CA VAL A 101 8.09 11.03 9.34
C VAL A 101 8.70 11.23 7.96
N ASP A 102 9.63 10.37 7.55
CA ASP A 102 10.25 10.33 6.24
C ASP A 102 9.72 9.16 5.40
N GLY A 103 8.52 8.65 5.72
CA GLY A 103 7.92 7.49 5.07
C GLY A 103 7.13 7.81 3.80
N GLU A 104 6.71 9.06 3.61
CA GLU A 104 5.84 9.44 2.50
C GLU A 104 6.59 9.59 1.16
N LEU A 105 5.95 9.12 0.11
CA LEU A 105 6.39 9.16 -1.28
C LEU A 105 5.34 9.90 -2.12
N PRO A 106 5.71 10.45 -3.30
CA PRO A 106 4.75 10.88 -4.31
C PRO A 106 3.80 9.73 -4.70
N LEU A 107 2.50 10.02 -4.90
CA LEU A 107 1.48 8.99 -5.12
C LEU A 107 1.71 8.18 -6.41
N ASP A 108 2.30 8.76 -7.45
CA ASP A 108 2.70 8.05 -8.67
C ASP A 108 3.78 6.98 -8.41
N VAL A 109 4.70 7.26 -7.49
CA VAL A 109 5.73 6.30 -7.02
C VAL A 109 5.08 5.16 -6.24
N VAL A 110 4.13 5.48 -5.35
CA VAL A 110 3.37 4.50 -4.57
C VAL A 110 2.59 3.55 -5.49
N ARG A 111 1.89 4.11 -6.49
CA ARG A 111 1.16 3.33 -7.50
C ARG A 111 2.08 2.41 -8.29
N ARG A 112 3.21 2.93 -8.78
CA ARG A 112 4.22 2.14 -9.49
C ARG A 112 4.75 0.98 -8.64
N ALA A 113 4.95 1.18 -7.35
CA ALA A 113 5.37 0.12 -6.44
C ALA A 113 4.29 -0.97 -6.27
N ALA A 114 3.01 -0.61 -6.21
CA ALA A 114 1.91 -1.59 -6.19
C ALA A 114 1.86 -2.44 -7.46
N HIS A 115 2.08 -1.84 -8.63
CA HIS A 115 2.23 -2.58 -9.88
C HIS A 115 3.46 -3.50 -9.88
N GLU A 116 4.59 -3.06 -9.31
CA GLU A 116 5.79 -3.90 -9.16
C GLU A 116 5.52 -5.11 -8.25
N TYR A 117 4.82 -4.92 -7.13
CA TYR A 117 4.40 -6.00 -6.23
C TYR A 117 3.53 -7.04 -6.97
N MET A 118 2.52 -6.59 -7.72
CA MET A 118 1.66 -7.46 -8.52
C MET A 118 2.42 -8.20 -9.63
N THR A 119 3.34 -7.52 -10.32
CA THR A 119 4.04 -8.11 -11.46
C THR A 119 5.14 -9.08 -11.05
N SER A 120 5.80 -8.83 -9.93
CA SER A 120 6.87 -9.65 -9.35
C SER A 120 6.38 -10.88 -8.58
N GLY A 121 5.06 -11.01 -8.35
CA GLY A 121 4.51 -12.13 -7.60
C GLY A 121 4.65 -11.97 -6.10
N GLY A 122 4.47 -10.74 -5.59
CA GLY A 122 4.49 -10.45 -4.16
C GLY A 122 5.87 -10.09 -3.60
N ALA A 123 6.89 -9.91 -4.45
CA ALA A 123 8.20 -9.48 -3.97
C ALA A 123 8.17 -8.00 -3.57
N ARG A 124 8.97 -7.64 -2.56
CA ARG A 124 9.13 -6.24 -2.14
C ARG A 124 9.61 -5.38 -3.33
N PRO A 125 8.90 -4.30 -3.68
CA PRO A 125 9.30 -3.39 -4.75
C PRO A 125 10.73 -2.87 -4.62
N THR A 126 11.44 -2.75 -5.74
CA THR A 126 12.86 -2.37 -5.82
C THR A 126 13.07 -0.95 -6.32
N GLY A 127 12.05 -0.33 -6.93
CA GLY A 127 12.11 1.03 -7.47
C GLY A 127 12.10 2.16 -6.45
N ILE A 128 12.22 1.86 -5.15
CA ILE A 128 12.18 2.81 -4.02
C ILE A 128 13.16 2.41 -2.92
N GLU A 129 13.43 3.35 -2.01
CA GLU A 129 14.17 3.08 -0.78
C GLU A 129 13.25 2.55 0.32
N TRP A 130 13.81 1.67 1.15
CA TRP A 130 13.15 1.05 2.30
C TRP A 130 13.94 1.29 3.57
N GLN A 131 13.23 1.35 4.69
CA GLN A 131 13.82 1.38 6.02
C GLN A 131 13.17 0.33 6.93
N PRO A 132 13.92 -0.28 7.87
CA PRO A 132 13.33 -1.19 8.86
C PRO A 132 12.25 -0.50 9.69
N ARG A 133 11.19 -1.26 10.02
CA ARG A 133 10.21 -0.86 11.03
C ARG A 133 10.72 -1.10 12.45
#